data_AF-A0AAD2E1X8-F1
#
_entry.id   AF-A0AAD2E1X8-F1
#
_cell.length_a   1.000
_cell.length_b   1.000
_cell.length_c   1.000
_cell.angle_alpha   90.00
_cell.angle_beta   90.00
_cell.angle_gamma   90.00
#
_symmetry.space_group_name_H-M   'P 1'
#
loop_
_entity.id
_entity.type
_entity.pdbx_description
1 polymer ?
#
loop_
_entity_poly.entity_id
_entity_poly.type
_entity_poly.pdbx_seq_one_letter_code
_entity_poly.pdbx_strand_id
1 'polypeptide(L)'
;MNILKQSVLEYVSFMDMNIKKASTSNQIETFDLLGAKMAQALELPSLKISSDFRLMLKIIHSEISSLPAKNVELKAKKIQYLNVVIEKESLLQELEKTKSNLRELSSEVKEVERGKSLLERYSKLDVDEGLMTELSTSSDEQRNEWEKLREQMRSLWGRL
;
A
#
# COMPACT_ATOMS: atom_id res chain seq x y z
N MET A 1 -34.69 -44.06 -29.49
CA MET A 1 -33.40 -43.58 -30.06
C MET A 1 -33.45 -42.10 -30.43
N ASN A 2 -34.55 -41.59 -31.01
CA ASN A 2 -34.68 -40.16 -31.36
C ASN A 2 -34.60 -39.21 -30.16
N ILE A 3 -35.20 -39.54 -29.01
CA ILE A 3 -35.21 -38.66 -27.83
C ILE A 3 -33.79 -38.43 -27.29
N LEU A 4 -33.01 -39.49 -27.05
CA LEU A 4 -31.62 -39.35 -26.58
C LEU A 4 -30.75 -38.57 -27.58
N LYS A 5 -30.85 -38.89 -28.88
CA LYS A 5 -30.09 -38.16 -29.91
C LYS A 5 -30.44 -36.66 -29.91
N GLN A 6 -31.72 -36.34 -29.80
CA GLN A 6 -32.20 -34.97 -29.71
C GLN A 6 -31.69 -34.27 -28.45
N SER A 7 -31.77 -34.92 -27.29
CA SER A 7 -31.26 -34.37 -26.02
C SER A 7 -29.76 -34.13 -26.05
N VAL A 8 -28.98 -35.06 -26.62
CA VAL A 8 -27.53 -34.88 -26.81
C VAL A 8 -27.24 -33.70 -27.74
N LEU A 9 -27.95 -33.60 -28.88
CA LEU A 9 -27.78 -32.50 -29.83
C LEU A 9 -28.10 -31.15 -29.22
N GLU A 10 -29.22 -31.03 -28.51
CA GLU A 10 -29.62 -29.79 -27.81
C GLU A 10 -28.60 -29.41 -26.73
N TYR A 11 -28.10 -30.40 -25.97
CA TYR A 11 -27.13 -30.18 -24.90
C TYR A 11 -25.76 -29.72 -25.43
N VAL A 12 -25.25 -30.36 -26.49
CA VAL A 12 -23.98 -29.98 -27.13
C VAL A 12 -24.09 -28.62 -27.84
N SER A 13 -25.19 -28.39 -28.57
CA SER A 13 -25.41 -27.10 -29.25
C SER A 13 -25.49 -25.93 -28.27
N PHE A 14 -26.10 -26.16 -27.10
CA PHE A 14 -26.13 -25.19 -26.01
C PHE A 14 -24.73 -24.87 -25.47
N MET A 15 -23.87 -25.90 -25.32
CA MET A 15 -22.48 -25.72 -24.88
C MET A 15 -21.68 -24.92 -25.92
N ASP A 16 -21.79 -25.24 -27.21
CA ASP A 16 -21.03 -24.59 -28.28
C ASP A 16 -21.43 -23.12 -28.51
N MET A 17 -22.72 -22.79 -28.42
CA MET A 17 -23.20 -21.41 -28.60
C MET A 17 -22.83 -20.48 -27.43
N ASN A 18 -22.75 -21.01 -26.20
CA ASN A 18 -22.71 -20.18 -24.99
C ASN A 18 -21.33 -20.01 -24.34
N ILE A 19 -20.28 -20.69 -24.83
CA ILE A 19 -18.88 -20.40 -24.46
C ILE A 19 -18.54 -18.91 -24.66
N LYS A 20 -19.24 -18.19 -25.56
CA LYS A 20 -19.02 -16.77 -25.83
C LYS A 20 -19.93 -15.80 -25.05
N LYS A 21 -21.01 -16.25 -24.38
CA LYS A 21 -22.03 -15.37 -23.76
C LYS A 21 -22.58 -15.84 -22.39
N ALA A 22 -21.86 -16.71 -21.69
CA ALA A 22 -22.28 -17.28 -20.39
C ALA A 22 -22.23 -16.26 -19.22
N SER A 23 -23.25 -15.39 -19.13
CA SER A 23 -23.38 -14.45 -18.01
C SER A 23 -24.81 -14.01 -17.66
N THR A 24 -25.86 -14.72 -18.10
CA THR A 24 -27.26 -14.38 -17.74
C THR A 24 -27.99 -15.55 -17.06
N SER A 25 -28.85 -15.27 -16.07
CA SER A 25 -29.56 -16.28 -15.27
C SER A 25 -30.37 -17.26 -16.13
N ASN A 26 -30.98 -16.77 -17.21
CA ASN A 26 -31.75 -17.59 -18.17
C ASN A 26 -30.92 -18.71 -18.80
N GLN A 27 -29.59 -18.58 -18.90
CA GLN A 27 -28.75 -19.64 -19.46
C GLN A 27 -28.50 -20.77 -18.45
N ILE A 28 -28.43 -20.47 -17.16
CA ILE A 28 -28.27 -21.50 -16.12
C ILE A 28 -29.54 -22.37 -16.07
N GLU A 29 -30.72 -21.75 -16.06
CA GLU A 29 -32.01 -22.46 -16.09
C GLU A 29 -32.16 -23.32 -17.34
N THR A 30 -31.73 -22.82 -18.50
CA THR A 30 -31.76 -23.59 -19.76
C THR A 30 -30.80 -24.78 -19.71
N PHE A 31 -29.60 -24.59 -19.14
CA PHE A 31 -28.63 -25.67 -18.96
C PHE A 31 -29.15 -26.76 -18.02
N ASP A 32 -29.74 -26.38 -16.88
CA ASP A 32 -30.30 -27.30 -15.90
C ASP A 32 -31.47 -28.09 -16.50
N LEU A 33 -32.33 -27.43 -17.28
CA LEU A 33 -33.44 -28.08 -17.99
C LEU A 33 -32.94 -29.10 -19.01
N LEU A 34 -31.93 -28.75 -19.81
CA LEU A 34 -31.36 -29.66 -20.81
C LEU A 34 -30.61 -30.83 -20.14
N GLY A 35 -29.91 -30.55 -19.03
CA GLY A 35 -29.28 -31.56 -18.20
C GLY A 35 -30.29 -32.57 -17.64
N ALA A 36 -31.39 -32.07 -17.07
CA ALA A 36 -32.48 -32.92 -16.56
C ALA A 36 -33.11 -33.77 -17.67
N LYS A 37 -33.32 -33.21 -18.87
CA LYS A 37 -33.82 -33.98 -20.03
C LYS A 37 -32.85 -35.09 -20.44
N MET A 38 -31.54 -34.82 -20.44
CA MET A 38 -30.52 -35.81 -20.75
C MET A 38 -30.48 -36.94 -19.70
N ALA A 39 -30.55 -36.59 -18.41
CA ALA A 39 -30.64 -37.55 -17.32
C ALA A 39 -31.87 -38.45 -17.46
N GLN A 40 -33.05 -37.86 -17.70
CA GLN A 40 -34.28 -38.62 -17.92
C GLN A 40 -34.18 -39.54 -19.15
N ALA A 41 -33.62 -39.05 -20.26
CA ALA A 41 -33.45 -39.85 -21.48
C ALA A 41 -32.55 -41.08 -21.26
N LEU A 42 -31.56 -40.99 -20.37
CA LEU A 42 -30.66 -42.09 -20.02
C LEU A 42 -31.28 -43.14 -19.09
N GLU A 43 -32.31 -42.77 -18.33
CA GLU A 43 -33.05 -43.69 -17.45
C GLU A 43 -34.20 -44.44 -18.16
N LEU A 44 -34.52 -44.07 -19.40
CA LEU A 44 -35.63 -44.69 -20.14
C LEU A 44 -35.42 -46.21 -20.32
N PRO A 45 -36.36 -47.06 -19.87
CA PRO A 45 -36.27 -48.51 -20.06
C PRO A 45 -36.28 -48.92 -21.55
N SER A 46 -36.92 -48.11 -22.39
CA SER A 46 -37.04 -48.31 -23.84
C SER A 46 -35.75 -47.97 -24.61
N LEU A 47 -34.71 -47.49 -23.92
CA LEU A 47 -33.46 -47.07 -24.52
C LEU A 47 -32.57 -48.28 -24.84
N LYS A 48 -32.65 -48.73 -26.10
CA LYS A 48 -31.82 -49.81 -26.67
C LYS A 48 -30.39 -49.34 -26.96
N ILE A 49 -29.59 -49.11 -25.91
CA ILE A 49 -28.14 -48.88 -25.97
C ILE A 49 -27.43 -49.84 -25.02
N SER A 50 -26.15 -50.12 -25.28
CA SER A 50 -25.36 -50.96 -24.37
C SER A 50 -25.22 -50.32 -22.98
N SER A 51 -25.03 -51.15 -21.96
CA SER A 51 -24.76 -50.72 -20.58
C SER A 51 -23.56 -49.79 -20.50
N ASP A 52 -22.48 -50.15 -21.21
CA ASP A 52 -21.20 -49.43 -21.15
C ASP A 52 -21.32 -48.05 -21.78
N PHE A 53 -22.04 -47.95 -22.90
CA PHE A 53 -22.31 -46.67 -23.55
C PHE A 53 -23.22 -45.78 -22.70
N ARG A 54 -24.22 -46.38 -22.03
CA ARG A 54 -25.07 -45.66 -21.07
C ARG A 54 -24.26 -45.12 -19.89
N LEU A 55 -23.35 -45.92 -19.35
CA LEU A 55 -22.46 -45.51 -18.26
C LEU A 55 -21.56 -44.35 -18.69
N MET A 56 -20.95 -44.45 -19.87
CA MET A 56 -20.10 -43.38 -20.43
C MET A 56 -20.87 -42.06 -20.56
N LEU A 57 -22.10 -42.09 -21.08
CA LEU A 57 -22.93 -40.88 -21.19
C LEU A 57 -23.29 -40.28 -19.83
N LYS A 58 -23.54 -41.12 -18.81
CA LYS A 58 -23.79 -40.65 -17.44
C LYS A 58 -22.55 -39.96 -16.84
N ILE A 59 -21.36 -40.52 -17.06
CA ILE A 59 -20.09 -39.93 -16.61
C ILE A 59 -19.89 -38.56 -17.27
N ILE A 60 -19.98 -38.49 -18.60
CA ILE A 60 -19.82 -37.23 -19.35
C ILE A 60 -20.84 -36.18 -18.90
N HIS A 61 -22.10 -36.57 -18.71
CA HIS A 61 -23.14 -35.66 -18.22
C HIS A 61 -22.82 -35.13 -16.81
N SER A 62 -22.34 -36.00 -15.91
CA SER A 62 -21.92 -35.59 -14.56
C SER A 62 -20.74 -34.60 -14.60
N GLU A 63 -19.75 -34.84 -15.46
CA GLU A 63 -18.61 -33.95 -15.62
C GLU A 63 -19.04 -32.57 -16.13
N ILE A 64 -19.87 -32.53 -17.17
CA ILE A 64 -20.39 -31.29 -17.75
C ILE A 64 -21.25 -30.54 -16.73
N SER A 65 -22.10 -31.24 -15.98
CA SER A 65 -22.94 -30.64 -14.94
C SER A 65 -22.13 -30.04 -13.78
N SER A 66 -20.87 -30.46 -13.59
CA SER A 66 -19.96 -29.88 -12.59
C SER A 66 -19.29 -28.57 -13.05
N LEU A 67 -19.24 -28.30 -14.35
CA LEU A 67 -18.52 -27.14 -14.92
C LEU A 67 -19.09 -25.78 -14.49
N PRO A 68 -20.41 -25.56 -14.40
CA PRO A 68 -20.96 -24.29 -13.94
C PRO A 68 -20.51 -23.93 -12.53
N ALA A 69 -20.53 -24.89 -11.60
CA ALA A 69 -20.09 -24.68 -10.22
C ALA A 69 -18.60 -24.31 -10.16
N LYS A 70 -17.75 -25.03 -10.90
CA LYS A 70 -16.32 -24.70 -11.03
C LYS A 70 -16.09 -23.31 -11.61
N ASN A 71 -16.91 -22.90 -12.59
CA ASN A 71 -16.80 -21.57 -13.20
C ASN A 71 -17.20 -20.45 -12.22
N VAL A 72 -18.25 -20.65 -11.42
CA VAL A 72 -18.63 -19.72 -10.35
C VAL A 72 -17.50 -19.59 -9.33
N GLU A 73 -16.90 -20.69 -8.90
CA GLU A 73 -15.76 -20.70 -7.97
C GLU A 73 -14.55 -19.94 -8.55
N LEU A 74 -14.21 -20.16 -9.82
CA LEU A 74 -13.13 -19.44 -10.50
C LEU A 74 -13.41 -17.94 -10.62
N LYS A 75 -14.65 -17.54 -10.91
CA LYS A 75 -15.06 -16.12 -10.93
C LYS A 75 -14.93 -15.49 -9.55
N ALA A 76 -15.35 -16.19 -8.49
CA ALA A 76 -15.20 -15.71 -7.12
C ALA A 76 -13.73 -15.53 -6.73
N LYS A 77 -12.88 -16.52 -7.04
CA LYS A 77 -11.42 -16.44 -6.81
C LYS A 77 -10.78 -15.28 -7.58
N LYS A 78 -11.21 -15.04 -8.83
CA LYS A 78 -10.74 -13.89 -9.63
C LYS A 78 -11.09 -12.56 -8.97
N ILE A 79 -12.30 -12.41 -8.45
CA ILE A 79 -12.73 -11.19 -7.74
C ILE A 79 -11.91 -10.99 -6.47
N GLN A 80 -11.70 -12.06 -5.67
CA GLN A 80 -10.85 -12.00 -4.48
C GLN A 80 -9.42 -11.55 -4.82
N TYR A 81 -8.83 -12.11 -5.88
CA TYR A 81 -7.50 -11.72 -6.32
C TYR A 81 -7.44 -10.23 -6.73
N LEU A 82 -8.45 -9.74 -7.46
CA LEU A 82 -8.53 -8.32 -7.83
C LEU A 82 -8.59 -7.41 -6.59
N ASN A 83 -9.38 -7.78 -5.57
CA ASN A 83 -9.45 -7.01 -4.34
C ASN A 83 -8.10 -6.96 -3.60
N VAL A 84 -7.39 -8.09 -3.52
CA VAL A 84 -6.06 -8.15 -2.91
C VAL A 84 -5.05 -7.29 -3.68
N VAL A 85 -5.14 -7.24 -5.02
CA VAL A 85 -4.28 -6.36 -5.83
C VAL A 85 -4.55 -4.89 -5.54
N ILE A 86 -5.82 -4.49 -5.46
CA ILE A 86 -6.22 -3.11 -5.14
C ILE A 86 -5.73 -2.71 -3.74
N GLU A 87 -5.91 -3.58 -2.74
CA GLU A 87 -5.45 -3.33 -1.38
C GLU A 87 -3.92 -3.19 -1.31
N LYS A 88 -3.18 -4.05 -2.02
CA LYS A 88 -1.73 -3.97 -2.14
C LYS A 88 -1.29 -2.63 -2.75
N GLU A 89 -1.95 -2.16 -3.80
CA GLU A 89 -1.65 -0.88 -4.43
C GLU A 89 -1.91 0.30 -3.47
N SER A 90 -3.01 0.25 -2.71
CA SER A 90 -3.31 1.25 -1.66
C SER A 90 -2.23 1.29 -0.58
N LEU A 91 -1.83 0.13 -0.05
CA LEU A 91 -0.79 0.03 0.97
C LEU A 91 0.58 0.52 0.45
N LEU A 92 0.90 0.28 -0.81
CA LEU A 92 2.13 0.80 -1.42
C LEU A 92 2.12 2.33 -1.51
N GLN A 93 0.98 2.94 -1.83
CA GLN A 93 0.83 4.40 -1.85
C GLN A 93 0.98 4.99 -0.44
N GLU A 94 0.37 4.38 0.57
CA GLU A 94 0.51 4.79 1.97
C GLU A 94 1.96 4.66 2.47
N LEU A 95 2.65 3.60 2.07
CA LEU A 95 4.06 3.39 2.41
C LEU A 95 4.94 4.48 1.80
N GLU A 96 4.77 4.81 0.51
CA GLU A 96 5.53 5.88 -0.13
C GLU A 96 5.22 7.25 0.48
N LYS A 97 3.96 7.54 0.83
CA LYS A 97 3.61 8.76 1.58
C LYS A 97 4.31 8.80 2.94
N THR A 98 4.27 7.71 3.68
CA THR A 98 4.92 7.60 5.00
C THR A 98 6.43 7.78 4.90
N LYS A 99 7.05 7.23 3.86
CA LYS A 99 8.48 7.36 3.57
C LYS A 99 8.86 8.80 3.17
N SER A 100 8.01 9.51 2.44
CA SER A 100 8.19 10.94 2.16
C SER A 100 8.18 11.76 3.45
N ASN A 101 7.15 11.56 4.28
CA ASN A 101 7.03 12.25 5.58
C ASN A 101 8.23 11.99 6.49
N LEU A 102 8.74 10.74 6.52
CA LEU A 102 9.93 10.38 7.28
C LEU A 102 11.20 11.10 6.78
N ARG A 103 11.33 11.32 5.47
CA ARG A 103 12.45 12.08 4.91
C ARG A 103 12.37 13.55 5.29
N GLU A 104 11.17 14.15 5.22
CA GLU A 104 10.93 15.53 5.63
C GLU A 104 11.25 15.75 7.11
N LEU A 105 10.72 14.90 7.99
CA LEU A 105 11.04 14.94 9.43
C LEU A 105 12.54 14.73 9.68
N SER A 106 13.20 13.84 8.93
CA SER A 106 14.64 13.63 9.07
C SER A 106 15.44 14.88 8.66
N SER A 107 15.01 15.64 7.67
CA SER A 107 15.64 16.93 7.34
C SER A 107 15.42 17.98 8.43
N GLU A 108 14.20 18.08 8.98
CA GLU A 108 13.90 19.02 10.06
C GLU A 108 14.74 18.74 11.31
N VAL A 109 14.91 17.48 11.69
CA VAL A 109 15.77 17.09 12.82
C VAL A 109 17.22 17.56 12.61
N LYS A 110 17.77 17.40 11.39
CA LYS A 110 19.12 17.88 11.07
C LYS A 110 19.23 19.40 11.17
N GLU A 111 18.20 20.13 10.78
CA GLU A 111 18.17 21.59 10.92
C GLU A 111 18.10 22.03 12.38
N VAL A 112 17.29 21.35 13.20
CA VAL A 112 17.23 21.60 14.64
C VAL A 112 18.56 21.29 15.32
N GLU A 113 19.24 20.20 14.96
CA GLU A 113 20.58 19.88 15.49
C GLU A 113 21.63 20.94 15.11
N ARG A 114 21.59 21.44 13.87
CA ARG A 114 22.43 22.58 13.46
C ARG A 114 22.11 23.82 14.28
N GLY A 115 20.83 24.13 14.48
CA GLY A 115 20.38 25.24 15.32
C GLY A 115 20.88 25.14 16.75
N LYS A 116 20.78 23.96 17.37
CA LYS A 116 21.33 23.69 18.71
C LYS A 116 22.84 23.88 18.77
N SER A 117 23.58 23.35 17.79
CA SER A 117 25.05 23.50 17.74
C SER A 117 25.46 24.98 17.56
N LEU A 118 24.73 25.75 16.76
CA LEU A 118 24.94 27.18 16.63
C LEU A 118 24.64 27.92 17.94
N LEU A 119 23.53 27.59 18.61
CA LEU A 119 23.17 28.18 19.89
C LEU A 119 24.24 27.91 20.97
N GLU A 120 24.77 26.70 21.02
CA GLU A 120 25.87 26.33 21.94
C GLU A 120 27.18 27.06 21.63
N ARG A 121 27.43 27.39 20.35
CA ARG A 121 28.57 28.23 19.97
C ARG A 121 28.36 29.68 20.38
N TYR A 122 27.17 30.24 20.16
CA TYR A 122 26.84 31.60 20.59
C TYR A 122 26.90 31.75 22.12
N SER A 123 26.37 30.79 22.88
CA SER A 123 26.45 30.84 24.33
C SER A 123 27.88 30.75 24.88
N LYS A 124 28.86 30.24 24.10
CA LYS A 124 30.28 30.30 24.47
C LYS A 124 30.91 31.66 24.16
N LEU A 125 30.37 32.42 23.20
CA LEU A 125 30.82 33.78 22.89
C LEU A 125 30.27 34.80 23.90
N ASP A 126 29.04 34.62 24.38
CA ASP A 126 28.46 35.49 25.43
C ASP A 126 29.09 35.28 26.83
N VAL A 127 29.90 34.24 27.01
CA VAL A 127 30.62 33.95 28.27
C VAL A 127 32.01 34.62 28.33
N ASP A 128 32.42 35.35 27.29
CA ASP A 128 33.58 36.28 27.33
C ASP A 128 33.28 37.58 28.12
N GLU A 129 32.39 37.49 29.12
CA GLU A 129 32.15 38.51 30.13
C GLU A 129 33.43 38.83 30.94
N GLY A 130 34.34 37.84 31.04
CA GLY A 130 35.69 38.00 31.60
C GLY A 130 36.54 39.06 30.89
N LEU A 131 36.45 39.12 29.56
CA LEU A 131 37.17 40.09 28.72
C LEU A 131 36.63 41.52 28.91
N MET A 132 35.32 41.65 29.11
CA MET A 132 34.69 42.95 29.43
C MET A 132 35.07 43.43 30.84
N THR A 133 35.16 42.54 31.82
CA THR A 133 35.66 42.90 33.16
C THR A 133 37.15 43.27 33.15
N GLU A 134 38.00 42.55 32.41
CA GLU A 134 39.44 42.88 32.30
C GLU A 134 39.69 44.23 31.60
N LEU A 135 38.92 44.55 30.56
CA LEU A 135 38.97 45.87 29.89
C LEU A 135 38.52 46.99 30.82
N SER A 136 37.54 46.73 31.69
CA SER A 136 37.04 47.71 32.66
C SER A 136 38.07 47.99 33.76
N THR A 137 38.69 46.94 34.31
CA THR A 137 39.74 47.09 35.34
C THR A 137 41.00 47.75 34.79
N SER A 138 41.40 47.42 33.55
CA SER A 138 42.56 48.04 32.88
C SER A 138 42.34 49.54 32.62
N SER A 139 41.09 49.93 32.28
CA SER A 139 40.70 51.33 32.10
C SER A 139 40.76 52.14 33.40
N ASP A 140 40.32 51.56 34.52
CA ASP A 140 40.37 52.21 35.84
C ASP A 140 41.81 52.36 36.37
N GLU A 141 42.67 51.37 36.12
CA GLU A 141 44.09 51.46 36.45
C GLU A 141 44.80 52.55 35.66
N GLN A 142 44.59 52.63 34.34
CA GLN A 142 45.13 53.72 33.52
C GLN A 142 44.64 55.09 34.00
N ARG A 143 43.36 55.23 34.34
CA ARG A 143 42.80 56.49 34.86
C ARG A 143 43.50 56.93 36.15
N ASN A 144 43.75 55.99 37.07
CA ASN A 144 44.46 56.25 38.32
C ASN A 144 45.92 56.65 38.11
N GLU A 145 46.62 56.05 37.14
CA GLU A 145 47.98 56.45 36.78
C GLU A 145 48.03 57.88 36.23
N TRP A 146 47.07 58.24 35.36
CA TRP A 146 46.94 59.60 34.86
C TRP A 146 46.60 60.63 35.95
N GLU A 147 45.81 60.24 36.96
CA GLU A 147 45.51 61.08 38.12
C GLU A 147 46.78 61.34 38.97
N LYS A 148 47.56 60.27 39.24
CA LYS A 148 48.84 60.40 39.96
C LYS A 148 49.84 61.28 39.22
N LEU A 149 49.94 61.14 37.90
CA LEU A 149 50.83 61.96 37.07
C LEU A 149 50.42 63.44 37.10
N ARG A 150 49.11 63.73 37.02
CA ARG A 150 48.58 65.10 37.16
C ARG A 150 48.91 65.70 38.53
N GLU A 151 48.77 64.92 39.59
CA GLU A 151 49.04 65.40 40.95
C GLU A 151 50.55 65.65 41.17
N GLN A 152 51.41 64.79 40.61
CA GLN A 152 52.86 65.00 40.59
C GLN A 152 53.21 66.30 39.86
N MET A 153 52.66 66.52 38.65
CA MET A 153 52.86 67.76 37.89
C MET A 153 52.39 69.00 38.65
N ARG A 154 51.22 68.96 39.31
CA ARG A 154 50.73 70.07 40.16
C ARG A 154 51.69 70.35 41.32
N SER A 155 52.20 69.31 41.99
CA SER A 155 53.14 69.47 43.10
C SER A 155 54.48 70.09 42.66
N LEU A 156 54.94 69.78 41.45
CA LEU A 156 56.15 70.33 40.86
C LEU A 156 55.93 71.80 40.45
N TRP A 157 54.76 72.12 39.90
CA TRP A 157 54.42 73.48 39.48
C TRP A 157 54.15 74.43 40.66
N GLY A 158 53.57 73.94 41.76
CA GLY A 158 53.36 74.72 42.99
C GLY A 158 54.61 74.92 43.85
N ARG A 159 55.74 74.33 43.45
CA ARG A 159 57.06 74.51 44.10
C ARG A 159 58.01 75.45 43.32
N LEU A 160 57.59 75.94 42.15
CA LEU A 160 58.23 77.02 41.38
C LEU A 160 57.67 78.38 41.79
#